data_AF-A0A919HSA8-F1
#
_entry.id   AF-A0A919HSA8-F1
#
_cell.length_a   1.000
_cell.length_b   1.000
_cell.length_c   1.000
_cell.angle_alpha   90.00
_cell.angle_beta   90.00
_cell.angle_gamma   90.00
#
_symmetry.space_group_name_H-M   'P 1'
#
loop_
_entity.id
_entity.type
_entity.pdbx_description
1 polymer ?
#
loop_
_entity_poly.entity_id
_entity_poly.type
_entity_poly.pdbx_seq_one_letter_code
_entity_poly.pdbx_strand_id
1 'polypeptide(L)' 'MVYCAGPHCNGADVAALKLAELGRPVKMMLGGLTGWEDEGYAFVSGK' A
#
# COMPACT_ATOMS: atom_id res chain seq x y z
N MET A 1 -2.93 -3.01 6.63
CA MET A 1 -2.42 -1.85 5.87
C MET A 1 -2.15 -2.35 4.45
N VAL A 2 -2.54 -1.63 3.41
CA VAL A 2 -2.31 -2.00 2.00
C VAL A 2 -1.64 -0.87 1.25
N TYR A 3 -0.75 -1.20 0.33
CA TYR A 3 -0.04 -0.26 -0.55
C TYR A 3 0.22 -0.94 -1.90
N CYS A 4 0.51 -0.14 -2.93
CA CYS A 4 0.98 -0.62 -4.23
C CYS A 4 2.27 0.12 -4.61
N ALA A 5 2.73 -0.03 -5.85
CA ALA A 5 3.93 0.63 -6.37
C ALA A 5 3.89 2.16 -6.19
N GLY A 6 2.77 2.83 -6.47
CA GLY A 6 2.68 4.28 -6.38
C GLY A 6 1.27 4.82 -6.65
N PRO A 7 1.10 6.14 -6.75
CA PRO A 7 -0.21 6.80 -6.89
C PRO A 7 -0.98 6.46 -8.17
N HIS A 8 -0.32 5.90 -9.19
CA HIS A 8 -0.95 5.47 -10.45
C HIS A 8 -1.32 3.98 -10.46
N CYS A 9 -1.23 3.29 -9.33
CA CYS A 9 -1.65 1.89 -9.21
C CYS A 9 -2.96 1.76 -8.43
N ASN A 10 -3.97 1.12 -9.04
CA ASN A 10 -5.26 0.83 -8.38
C ASN A 10 -5.27 -0.49 -7.59
N GLY A 11 -4.14 -1.18 -7.50
CA GLY A 11 -4.03 -2.46 -6.80
C GLY A 11 -4.29 -2.34 -5.29
N ALA A 12 -3.89 -1.22 -4.68
CA ALA A 12 -4.14 -0.94 -3.27
C ALA A 12 -5.65 -0.76 -2.99
N ASP A 13 -6.39 -0.10 -3.89
CA ASP A 13 -7.84 0.07 -3.77
C ASP A 13 -8.59 -1.26 -3.87
N VAL A 14 -8.25 -2.09 -4.86
CA VAL A 14 -8.87 -3.40 -5.03
C VAL A 14 -8.57 -4.29 -3.81
N ALA A 15 -7.35 -4.25 -3.27
CA ALA A 15 -7.01 -4.98 -2.06
C ALA A 15 -7.77 -4.45 -0.83
N ALA A 16 -7.91 -3.12 -0.69
CA ALA A 16 -8.67 -2.51 0.39
C ALA A 16 -10.14 -2.95 0.36
N LEU A 17 -10.78 -2.91 -0.81
CA LEU A 17 -12.17 -3.36 -0.98
C LEU A 17 -12.33 -4.82 -0.56
N LYS A 18 -11.50 -5.72 -1.10
CA LYS A 18 -11.56 -7.15 -0.78
C LYS A 18 -11.36 -7.44 0.71
N LEU A 19 -10.46 -6.71 1.39
CA LEU A 19 -10.27 -6.87 2.83
C LEU A 19 -11.47 -6.35 3.63
N ALA A 20 -12.06 -5.23 3.22
CA ALA A 20 -13.24 -4.66 3.86
C ALA A 20 -14.47 -5.57 3.71
N GLU A 21 -14.69 -6.17 2.53
CA GLU A 21 -15.76 -7.16 2.29
C GLU A 21 -15.64 -8.40 3.17
N LEU A 22 -14.41 -8.78 3.56
CA LEU A 22 -14.14 -9.84 4.52
C LEU A 22 -14.29 -9.40 5.99
N GLY A 23 -14.76 -8.18 6.24
CA GLY A 23 -14.92 -7.62 7.59
C GLY A 23 -13.60 -7.32 8.29
N ARG A 24 -12.48 -7.24 7.56
CA ARG A 24 -11.16 -6.97 8.15
C ARG A 24 -10.91 -5.46 8.20
N PRO A 25 -10.48 -4.91 9.35
CA PRO A 25 -10.10 -3.50 9.42
C PRO A 25 -8.91 -3.25 8.49
N VAL A 26 -9.03 -2.28 7.61
CA VAL A 26 -8.04 -1.96 6.60
C VAL A 26 -7.76 -0.46 6.57
N LYS A 27 -6.51 -0.11 6.30
CA LYS A 27 -6.03 1.25 6.03
C LYS A 27 -5.12 1.20 4.82
N MET A 28 -5.13 2.25 4.02
CA MET A 28 -4.29 2.40 2.84
C MET A 28 -3.08 3.29 3.14
N MET A 29 -1.92 2.95 2.57
CA MET A 29 -0.78 3.84 2.49
C MET A 29 -0.88 4.63 1.18
N LEU A 30 -1.20 5.91 1.28
CA LEU A 30 -1.17 6.80 0.12
C LEU A 30 0.28 6.99 -0.34
N GLY A 31 0.48 7.27 -1.64
CA GLY A 31 1.82 7.41 -2.23
C GLY A 31 2.49 6.08 -2.58
N GLY A 32 2.12 4.97 -1.93
CA GLY A 32 2.68 3.65 -2.22
C GLY A 32 4.18 3.56 -1.97
N LEU A 33 4.86 2.63 -2.65
CA LEU A 33 6.30 2.43 -2.51
C LEU A 33 7.11 3.64 -2.97
N THR A 34 6.69 4.32 -4.05
CA THR A 34 7.36 5.54 -4.53
C THR A 34 7.27 6.68 -3.51
N GLY A 35 6.11 6.88 -2.89
CA GLY A 35 5.98 7.89 -1.83
C GLY A 35 6.84 7.56 -0.60
N TRP A 36 6.97 6.28 -0.26
CA TRP A 36 7.87 5.83 0.81
C TRP A 36 9.34 6.13 0.51
N GLU A 37 9.76 5.95 -0.75
CA GLU A 37 11.10 6.29 -1.23
C GLU A 37 11.34 7.81 -1.21
N ASP A 38 10.39 8.59 -1.73
CA ASP A 38 10.46 10.06 -1.78
C ASP A 38 10.57 10.69 -0.39
N GLU A 39 9.93 10.08 0.62
CA GLU A 39 10.03 10.48 2.03
C GLU A 39 11.33 10.02 2.72
N GLY A 40 12.15 9.21 2.05
CA GLY A 40 13.45 8.78 2.55
C GLY A 40 13.40 7.74 3.67
N TYR A 41 12.32 6.96 3.77
CA TYR A 41 12.21 5.89 4.76
C TYR A 41 13.06 4.66 4.40
N ALA A 42 13.45 3.90 5.43
CA ALA A 42 14.28 2.72 5.24
C ALA A 42 13.55 1.58 4.49
N PHE A 43 14.29 0.88 3.63
CA PHE A 43 13.87 -0.38 3.02
C PHE A 43 14.50 -1.56 3.75
N VAL A 44 13.75 -2.65 3.81
CA VAL A 44 14.29 -3.96 4.18
C VAL A 44 14.48 -4.75 2.90
N SER A 45 15.70 -5.23 2.65
CA SER A 45 15.97 -6.20 1.59
C SER A 45 15.77 -7.62 2.12
N GLY A 46 14.91 -8.38 1.43
CA GLY A 46 14.78 -9.82 1.65
C GLY A 46 15.89 -10.58 0.92
N LYS A 47 16.15 -11.81 1.37
CA LYS A 47 17.02 -12.76 0.65
C LYS A 47 16.19 -13.58 -0.33
#